data_AF-A0A0F9EUZ2-F1
#
_entry.id   AF-A0A0F9EUZ2-F1
#
_cell.length_a   1.000
_cell.length_b   1.000
_cell.length_c   1.000
_cell.angle_alpha   90.00
_cell.angle_beta   90.00
_cell.angle_gamma   90.00
#
_symmetry.space_group_name_H-M   'P 1'
#
loop_
_entity.id
_entity.type
_entity.pdbx_description
1 polymer ?
#
loop_
_entity_poly.entity_id
_entity_poly.type
_entity_poly.pdbx_seq_one_letter_code
_entity_poly.pdbx_strand_id
1 'polypeptide(L)'
;VWRTNLATANSVSALDQIQKGDFVGWEFLGVSDADQTDICSDRNGNKYPIDNKVDFPPLHFNCRSEGSPFTAEEAEEEGYKLQSTPKGAEPAEKGFKNNAVTNYNKWVAKEAKALGIQGKIKSAIPK
;
A
#
# COMPACT_ATOMS: atom_id res chain seq x y z
N VAL A 1 -9.88 -21.35 3.84
CA VAL A 1 -9.22 -20.50 2.83
C VAL A 1 -9.61 -19.06 3.13
N TRP A 2 -8.82 -18.38 3.97
CA TRP A 2 -9.09 -17.03 4.48
C TRP A 2 -8.70 -15.99 3.42
N ARG A 3 -9.53 -15.81 2.39
CA ARG A 3 -9.45 -14.66 1.48
C ARG A 3 -10.26 -13.52 2.06
N THR A 4 -9.82 -13.01 3.21
CA THR A 4 -10.52 -11.97 3.97
C THR A 4 -9.47 -11.01 4.51
N ASN A 5 -9.23 -9.92 3.79
CA ASN A 5 -8.46 -8.76 4.24
C ASN A 5 -6.99 -9.02 4.65
N LEU A 6 -6.25 -9.81 3.86
CA LEU A 6 -4.80 -9.68 3.88
C LEU A 6 -4.46 -8.47 3.02
N ALA A 7 -3.97 -7.41 3.66
CA ALA A 7 -2.83 -6.73 3.07
C ALA A 7 -1.87 -7.83 2.62
N THR A 8 -1.80 -8.08 1.31
CA THR A 8 -0.94 -9.13 0.77
C THR A 8 0.48 -8.79 1.19
N ALA A 9 1.34 -9.79 1.42
CA ALA A 9 2.75 -9.53 1.72
C ALA A 9 3.39 -8.56 0.70
N ASN A 10 2.90 -8.58 -0.55
CA ASN A 10 3.25 -7.64 -1.60
C ASN A 10 2.81 -6.21 -1.28
N SER A 11 1.54 -5.94 -0.97
CA SER A 11 1.08 -4.60 -0.56
C SER A 11 1.82 -4.07 0.68
N VAL A 12 2.19 -4.97 1.59
CA VAL A 12 2.90 -4.64 2.83
C VAL A 12 4.35 -4.25 2.55
N SER A 13 5.04 -5.07 1.76
CA SER A 13 6.42 -4.82 1.35
C SER A 13 6.53 -3.60 0.44
N ALA A 14 5.58 -3.40 -0.47
CA ALA A 14 5.51 -2.21 -1.31
C ALA A 14 5.36 -0.94 -0.46
N LEU A 15 4.43 -0.91 0.51
CA LEU A 15 4.30 0.26 1.38
C LEU A 15 5.54 0.47 2.27
N ASP A 16 6.17 -0.61 2.75
CA ASP A 16 7.39 -0.53 3.55
C ASP A 16 8.56 0.03 2.72
N GLN A 17 8.69 -0.36 1.45
CA GLN A 17 9.65 0.22 0.52
C GLN A 17 9.34 1.69 0.22
N ILE A 18 8.08 2.00 -0.08
CA ILE A 18 7.56 3.38 -0.26
C ILE A 18 7.93 4.25 0.96
N GLN A 19 7.85 3.72 2.18
CA GLN A 19 8.15 4.46 3.41
C GLN A 19 9.64 4.60 3.73
N LYS A 20 10.49 3.70 3.24
CA LYS A 20 11.92 3.65 3.57
C LYS A 20 12.84 4.15 2.47
N GLY A 21 12.37 4.16 1.22
CA GLY A 21 13.13 4.65 0.07
C GLY A 21 12.92 6.14 -0.19
N ASP A 22 13.78 6.72 -1.03
CA ASP A 22 13.64 8.08 -1.55
C ASP A 22 12.63 8.13 -2.70
N PHE A 23 11.36 7.87 -2.37
CA PHE A 23 10.25 7.94 -3.31
C PHE A 23 9.42 9.20 -3.07
N VAL A 24 8.92 9.81 -4.15
CA VAL A 24 8.08 11.02 -4.07
C VAL A 24 6.58 10.68 -4.11
N GLY A 25 6.25 9.48 -4.58
CA GLY A 25 4.87 9.03 -4.72
C GLY A 25 4.78 7.56 -5.09
N TRP A 26 3.56 7.16 -5.43
CA TRP A 26 3.25 5.81 -5.87
C TRP A 26 2.10 5.80 -6.87
N GLU A 27 2.11 4.84 -7.77
CA GLU A 27 1.06 4.58 -8.76
C GLU A 27 0.15 3.45 -8.30
N PHE A 28 -1.15 3.63 -8.45
CA PHE A 28 -2.13 2.58 -8.19
C PHE A 28 -2.20 1.61 -9.36
N LEU A 29 -1.87 0.35 -9.10
CA LEU A 29 -1.93 -0.74 -10.07
C LEU A 29 -3.16 -1.62 -9.80
N GLY A 30 -4.14 -1.51 -10.68
CA GLY A 30 -5.31 -2.38 -10.74
C GLY A 30 -5.03 -3.65 -11.53
N VAL A 31 -5.36 -4.81 -10.95
CA VAL A 31 -5.33 -6.09 -11.68
C VAL A 31 -6.48 -6.06 -12.69
N SER A 32 -6.16 -5.89 -13.97
CA SER A 32 -7.13 -5.77 -15.07
C SER A 32 -7.64 -7.13 -15.51
N ASP A 33 -8.54 -7.72 -14.74
CA ASP A 33 -9.25 -8.96 -15.09
C ASP A 33 -10.76 -8.84 -14.78
N ALA A 34 -11.51 -9.93 -15.04
CA ALA A 34 -12.95 -9.97 -14.85
C ALA A 34 -13.42 -9.78 -13.40
N ASP A 35 -12.51 -9.94 -12.43
CA ASP A 35 -12.76 -9.80 -11.00
C ASP A 35 -12.33 -8.42 -10.47
N GLN A 36 -11.94 -7.48 -11.35
CA GLN A 36 -11.64 -6.10 -10.96
C GLN A 36 -12.93 -5.35 -10.62
N THR A 37 -12.93 -4.66 -9.48
CA THR A 37 -14.05 -3.80 -9.08
C THR A 37 -13.91 -2.41 -9.68
N ASP A 38 -15.03 -1.70 -9.81
CA ASP A 38 -15.04 -0.29 -10.26
C ASP A 38 -14.18 0.61 -9.37
N ILE A 39 -14.16 0.36 -8.05
CA ILE A 39 -13.32 1.09 -7.08
C ILE A 39 -11.84 1.07 -7.48
N CYS A 40 -11.36 -0.09 -7.93
CA CYS A 40 -9.97 -0.27 -8.37
C CYS A 40 -9.76 0.16 -9.82
N SER A 41 -10.75 0.01 -10.68
CA SER A 41 -10.69 0.42 -12.09
C SER A 41 -10.56 1.94 -12.22
N ASP A 42 -11.37 2.69 -11.46
CA ASP A 42 -11.35 4.16 -11.42
C ASP A 42 -10.02 4.75 -10.92
N ARG A 43 -9.24 3.95 -10.20
CA ARG A 43 -7.95 4.34 -9.64
C ARG A 43 -6.76 3.84 -10.44
N ASN A 44 -6.96 2.92 -11.36
CA ASN A 44 -5.87 2.31 -12.10
C ASN A 44 -5.05 3.37 -12.87
N GLY A 45 -3.75 3.38 -12.65
CA GLY A 45 -2.81 4.34 -13.24
C GLY A 45 -2.77 5.71 -12.56
N ASN A 46 -3.63 5.96 -11.56
CA ASN A 46 -3.55 7.19 -10.78
C ASN A 46 -2.27 7.21 -9.96
N LYS A 47 -1.60 8.35 -9.98
CA LYS A 47 -0.36 8.60 -9.26
C LYS A 47 -0.67 9.47 -8.06
N TYR A 48 -0.24 9.05 -6.89
CA TYR A 48 -0.53 9.71 -5.64
C TYR A 48 0.76 10.14 -4.96
N PRO A 49 0.75 11.24 -4.19
CA PRO A 49 1.88 11.60 -3.36
C PRO A 49 2.09 10.54 -2.26
N ILE A 50 3.32 10.46 -1.77
CA ILE A 50 3.76 9.44 -0.81
C ILE A 50 2.90 9.36 0.47
N ASP A 51 2.34 10.50 0.88
CA ASP A 51 1.51 10.63 2.07
C ASP A 51 0.05 10.20 1.86
N ASN A 52 -0.40 9.97 0.62
CA ASN A 52 -1.73 9.43 0.39
C ASN A 52 -1.77 7.96 0.81
N LYS A 53 -2.40 7.71 1.96
CA LYS A 53 -2.63 6.38 2.50
C LYS A 53 -4.08 5.93 2.39
N VAL A 54 -4.98 6.82 1.96
CA VAL A 54 -6.43 6.59 1.87
C VAL A 54 -6.77 5.82 0.61
N ASP A 55 -6.10 6.13 -0.50
CA ASP A 55 -6.28 5.42 -1.77
C ASP A 55 -5.33 4.22 -1.91
N PHE A 56 -4.45 3.99 -0.93
CA PHE A 56 -3.48 2.88 -0.99
C PHE A 56 -4.17 1.53 -0.73
N PRO A 57 -3.97 0.51 -1.59
CA PRO A 57 -4.55 -0.81 -1.40
C PRO A 57 -4.18 -1.48 -0.06
N PRO A 58 -5.05 -2.33 0.50
CA PRO A 58 -6.36 -2.73 -0.02
C PRO A 58 -7.47 -1.72 0.27
N LEU A 59 -8.37 -1.51 -0.70
CA LEU A 59 -9.49 -0.56 -0.60
C LEU A 59 -10.84 -1.18 -0.24
N HIS A 60 -10.98 -2.47 -0.51
CA HIS A 60 -12.21 -3.22 -0.36
C HIS A 60 -11.88 -4.69 -0.07
N PHE A 61 -12.91 -5.46 0.27
CA PHE A 61 -12.77 -6.89 0.46
C PHE A 61 -12.30 -7.59 -0.83
N ASN A 62 -11.34 -8.51 -0.77
CA ASN A 62 -10.69 -9.13 -1.93
C ASN A 62 -10.00 -8.15 -2.90
N CYS A 63 -9.58 -6.98 -2.42
CA CYS A 63 -8.75 -6.08 -3.23
C CYS A 63 -7.41 -6.77 -3.57
N ARG A 64 -7.13 -6.86 -4.87
CA ARG A 64 -5.89 -7.44 -5.43
C ARG A 64 -4.96 -6.39 -6.03
N SER A 65 -5.36 -5.12 -5.99
CA SER A 65 -4.53 -4.00 -6.42
C SER A 65 -3.30 -3.82 -5.54
N GLU A 66 -2.31 -3.16 -6.11
CA GLU A 66 -1.05 -2.82 -5.45
C GLU A 66 -0.66 -1.38 -5.72
N GLY A 67 0.31 -0.88 -4.96
CA GLY A 67 0.92 0.42 -5.19
C GLY A 67 2.37 0.23 -5.61
N SER A 68 2.77 0.86 -6.71
CA SER A 68 4.17 0.87 -7.17
C SER A 68 4.82 2.20 -6.81
N PRO A 69 5.92 2.24 -6.05
CA PRO A 69 6.67 3.48 -5.82
C PRO A 69 7.23 4.05 -7.12
N PHE A 70 7.49 5.36 -7.14
CA PHE A 70 8.34 6.00 -8.14
C PHE A 70 9.19 7.11 -7.52
N THR A 71 10.37 7.33 -8.10
CA THR A 71 11.36 8.33 -7.73
C THR A 71 11.02 9.71 -8.32
N ALA A 72 11.73 10.75 -7.86
CA ALA A 72 11.60 12.09 -8.42
C ALA A 72 12.03 12.14 -9.90
N GLU A 73 13.11 11.43 -10.25
CA GLU A 73 13.65 11.34 -11.61
C GLU A 73 12.61 10.74 -12.56
N GLU A 74 12.04 9.58 -12.22
CA GLU A 74 10.95 8.96 -13.01
C GLU A 74 9.74 9.90 -13.17
N ALA A 75 9.39 10.64 -12.12
CA ALA A 75 8.26 11.58 -12.17
C ALA A 75 8.54 12.78 -13.10
N GLU A 76 9.78 13.25 -13.15
CA GLU A 76 10.20 14.37 -14.00
C GLU A 76 10.31 13.94 -15.47
N GLU A 77 10.94 12.79 -15.75
CA GLU A 77 11.13 12.27 -17.11
C GLU A 77 9.80 12.00 -17.82
N GLU A 78 8.85 11.39 -17.12
CA GLU A 78 7.55 11.00 -17.68
C GLU A 78 6.47 12.07 -17.46
N GLY A 79 6.80 13.18 -16.80
CA GLY A 79 5.88 14.30 -16.57
C GLY A 79 4.65 13.94 -15.74
N TYR A 80 4.84 13.16 -14.67
CA TYR A 80 3.77 12.63 -13.84
C TYR A 80 2.94 13.74 -13.17
N LYS A 81 1.62 13.58 -13.21
CA LYS A 81 0.66 14.46 -12.52
C LYS A 81 0.11 13.75 -11.30
N LEU A 82 0.51 14.23 -10.12
CA LEU A 82 0.04 13.69 -8.85
C LEU A 82 -1.42 14.09 -8.59
N GLN A 83 -2.23 13.11 -8.25
CA GLN A 83 -3.57 13.31 -7.71
C GLN A 83 -3.47 13.96 -6.33
N SER A 84 -4.40 14.87 -6.02
CA SER A 84 -4.45 15.49 -4.70
C SER A 84 -4.80 14.46 -3.62
N THR A 85 -4.08 14.44 -2.51
CA THR A 85 -4.53 13.71 -1.31
C THR A 85 -5.72 14.45 -0.72
N PRO A 86 -6.93 13.87 -0.70
CA PRO A 86 -8.05 14.56 -0.10
C PRO A 86 -7.86 14.55 1.43
N LYS A 87 -7.70 15.72 2.03
CA LYS A 87 -7.60 15.86 3.49
C LYS A 87 -8.92 15.45 4.12
N GLY A 88 -8.88 14.39 4.94
CA GLY A 88 -10.08 13.86 5.60
C GLY A 88 -10.96 13.01 4.69
N ALA A 89 -10.45 12.51 3.56
CA ALA A 89 -11.20 11.54 2.76
C ALA A 89 -11.55 10.31 3.59
N GLU A 90 -12.80 9.89 3.45
CA GLU A 90 -13.23 8.57 3.90
C GLU A 90 -12.70 7.51 2.92
N PRO A 91 -12.41 6.30 3.40
CA PRO A 91 -12.03 5.18 2.54
C PRO A 91 -13.14 4.87 1.54
N ALA A 92 -12.77 4.26 0.41
CA ALA A 92 -13.73 3.82 -0.59
C ALA A 92 -14.80 2.87 -0.02
N GLU A 93 -14.44 2.02 0.95
CA GLU A 93 -15.36 1.14 1.66
C GLU A 93 -15.25 1.29 3.19
N LYS A 94 -16.40 1.19 3.88
CA LYS A 94 -16.46 1.28 5.34
C LYS A 94 -15.66 0.14 5.99
N GLY A 95 -14.77 0.48 6.92
CA GLY A 95 -13.87 -0.48 7.59
C GLY A 95 -12.44 -0.48 7.04
N PHE A 96 -12.20 0.16 5.90
CA PHE A 96 -10.87 0.35 5.30
C PHE A 96 -10.25 1.72 5.62
N LYS A 97 -10.80 2.44 6.60
CA LYS A 97 -10.39 3.82 6.98
C LYS A 97 -8.96 3.90 7.48
N ASN A 98 -8.48 2.81 8.08
CA ASN A 98 -7.09 2.68 8.48
C ASN A 98 -6.40 1.82 7.44
N ASN A 99 -5.34 2.34 6.83
CA ASN A 99 -4.51 1.61 5.88
C ASN A 99 -4.20 0.21 6.45
N ALA A 100 -4.73 -0.83 5.79
CA ALA A 100 -4.72 -2.19 6.32
C ALA A 100 -3.28 -2.71 6.47
N VAL A 101 -2.36 -2.21 5.64
CA VAL A 101 -0.92 -2.49 5.76
C VAL A 101 -0.35 -1.92 7.06
N THR A 102 -0.71 -0.69 7.43
CA THR A 102 -0.24 -0.08 8.70
C THR A 102 -0.73 -0.88 9.90
N ASN A 103 -1.98 -1.35 9.86
CA ASN A 103 -2.53 -2.21 10.90
C ASN A 103 -1.87 -3.58 10.92
N TYR A 104 -1.62 -4.17 9.74
CA TYR A 104 -0.93 -5.44 9.60
C TYR A 104 0.51 -5.36 10.13
N ASN A 105 1.27 -4.33 9.78
CA ASN A 105 2.62 -4.10 10.28
C ASN A 105 2.65 -3.96 11.81
N LYS A 106 1.69 -3.22 12.38
CA LYS A 106 1.54 -3.13 13.85
C LYS A 106 1.23 -4.50 14.47
N TRP A 107 0.35 -5.28 13.86
CA TRP A 107 0.03 -6.63 14.31
C TRP A 107 1.23 -7.57 14.23
N VAL A 108 1.93 -7.64 13.08
CA VAL A 108 3.15 -8.45 12.91
C VAL A 108 4.22 -8.05 13.91
N ALA A 109 4.45 -6.75 14.13
CA ALA A 109 5.43 -6.26 15.09
C ALA A 109 5.08 -6.68 16.54
N LYS A 110 3.79 -6.64 16.89
CA LYS A 110 3.27 -7.12 18.18
C LYS A 110 3.49 -8.63 18.34
N GLU A 111 3.18 -9.41 17.31
CA GLU A 111 3.28 -10.86 17.37
C GLU A 111 4.73 -11.35 17.38
N ALA A 112 5.60 -10.70 16.60
CA ALA A 112 7.05 -10.92 16.66
C ALA A 112 7.63 -10.62 18.06
N LYS A 113 7.08 -9.62 18.75
CA LYS A 113 7.42 -9.32 20.16
C LYS A 113 6.96 -10.43 21.09
N ALA A 114 5.72 -10.88 20.95
CA ALA A 114 5.15 -11.96 21.76
C ALA A 114 5.94 -13.28 21.61
N LEU A 115 6.45 -13.54 20.41
CA LEU A 115 7.24 -14.73 20.09
C LEU A 115 8.74 -14.60 20.42
N GLY A 116 9.21 -13.43 20.87
CA GLY A 116 10.62 -13.20 21.21
C GLY A 116 11.60 -13.26 20.03
N ILE A 117 11.11 -13.19 18.79
CA ILE A 117 11.93 -13.35 17.57
C ILE A 117 12.48 -12.03 17.00
N GLN A 118 12.19 -10.89 17.64
CA GLN A 118 12.58 -9.56 17.15
C GLN A 118 14.08 -9.41 16.90
N GLY A 119 14.93 -10.05 17.70
CA GLY A 119 16.39 -10.05 17.51
C GLY A 119 16.86 -10.81 16.26
N LYS A 120 16.18 -11.90 15.90
CA LYS A 120 16.49 -12.73 14.72
C LYS A 120 16.07 -12.07 13.42
N ILE A 121 15.00 -11.27 13.45
CA ILE A 121 14.52 -10.49 12.30
C ILE A 121 15.51 -9.36 11.98
N LYS A 122 15.99 -8.61 13.00
CA LYS A 122 16.96 -7.54 12.81
C LYS A 122 18.31 -8.03 12.27
N SER A 123 18.74 -9.24 12.63
CA SER A 123 19.98 -9.84 12.08
C SER A 123 19.83 -10.40 10.67
N ALA A 124 18.60 -10.60 10.20
CA ALA A 124 18.30 -11.19 8.89
C ALA A 124 18.00 -10.14 7.80
N ILE A 125 17.84 -8.86 8.17
CA ILE A 125 17.72 -7.75 7.23
C ILE A 125 19.15 -7.29 6.90
N PRO A 126 19.65 -7.49 5.66
CA PRO A 126 20.95 -6.97 5.26
C PRO A 126 20.97 -5.45 5.42
N LYS A 127 22.08 -4.92 5.94
CA LYS A 127 22.32 -3.48 6.03
C LYS A 127 22.52 -2.87 4.66
#